data_AF-A0A924TWH1-F1
#
_entry.id   AF-A0A924TWH1-F1
#
_cell.length_a   1.000
_cell.length_b   1.000
_cell.length_c   1.000
_cell.angle_alpha   90.00
_cell.angle_beta   90.00
_cell.angle_gamma   90.00
#
_symmetry.space_group_name_H-M   'P 1'
#
loop_
_entity.id
_entity.type
_entity.pdbx_description
1 polymer ?
#
loop_
_entity_poly.entity_id
_entity_poly.type
_entity_poly.pdbx_seq_one_letter_code
_entity_poly.pdbx_strand_id
1 'polypeptide(L)'
;MAGHADALGGRPGPIAEAGWRAGANVAAVTCQTERDAGGPAMAGQLLLTPLTDGDMNTPADLENAEGYVLTAALMTWFWDHYADPAGRRHPKASPLRAADQSKLPPAFVMVSQFNPLRDDGIACAQAMAAAGGPVQWCTARGHTHTAWTMVDVVVSGEGLRAEMADALRGSSRPRCRPEHDPVAASRRPPALSRQPSAASPQPSAVRRQPPALSRPPSAGRP
;
A
#
# COMPACT_ATOMS: atom_id res chain seq x y z
N MET A 1 13.50 -9.86 22.92
CA MET A 1 13.78 -8.51 23.47
C MET A 1 13.20 -8.30 24.86
N ALA A 2 11.91 -8.59 25.11
CA ALA A 2 11.24 -8.31 26.40
C ALA A 2 12.01 -8.76 27.65
N GLY A 3 12.57 -9.97 27.67
CA GLY A 3 13.32 -10.48 28.83
C GLY A 3 14.69 -9.83 29.09
N HIS A 4 15.15 -8.91 28.23
CA HIS A 4 16.48 -8.30 28.32
C HIS A 4 16.45 -6.77 28.08
N ALA A 5 15.32 -6.10 28.33
CA ALA A 5 15.15 -4.67 28.05
C ALA A 5 16.24 -3.80 28.69
N ASP A 6 16.52 -4.00 29.98
CA ASP A 6 17.54 -3.23 30.71
C ASP A 6 18.95 -3.42 30.12
N ALA A 7 19.31 -4.66 29.77
CA ALA A 7 20.59 -4.97 29.17
C ALA A 7 20.79 -4.34 27.78
N LEU A 8 19.69 -3.99 27.11
CA LEU A 8 19.66 -3.32 25.80
C LEU A 8 19.54 -1.79 25.92
N GLY A 9 19.53 -1.23 27.13
CA GLY A 9 19.29 0.21 27.36
C GLY A 9 17.84 0.64 27.12
N GLY A 10 16.92 -0.33 27.04
CA GLY A 10 15.48 -0.10 26.96
C GLY A 10 14.87 0.16 28.33
N ARG A 11 13.59 0.58 28.33
CA ARG A 11 12.81 0.73 29.57
C ARG A 11 12.04 -0.57 29.83
N PRO A 12 11.99 -1.07 31.08
CA PRO A 12 11.09 -2.15 31.45
C PRO A 12 9.64 -1.80 31.10
N GLY A 13 8.91 -2.76 30.54
CA GLY A 13 7.50 -2.59 30.18
C GLY A 13 7.14 -3.21 28.85
N PRO A 14 5.89 -2.99 28.40
CA PRO A 14 5.41 -3.52 27.12
C PRO A 14 6.16 -2.88 25.95
N ILE A 15 6.45 -3.67 24.93
CA ILE A 15 7.19 -3.25 23.73
C ILE A 15 6.21 -2.89 22.62
N ALA A 16 6.54 -1.89 21.80
CA ALA A 16 5.84 -1.61 20.56
C ALA A 16 6.60 -2.18 19.37
N GLU A 17 5.88 -2.78 18.42
CA GLU A 17 6.44 -3.19 17.14
C GLU A 17 6.24 -2.08 16.11
N ALA A 18 7.22 -1.90 15.24
CA ALA A 18 7.12 -0.92 14.16
C ALA A 18 7.80 -1.45 12.91
N GLY A 19 7.21 -1.16 11.75
CA GLY A 19 7.81 -1.56 10.49
C GLY A 19 7.31 -0.79 9.30
N TRP A 20 8.06 -0.87 8.21
CA TRP A 20 7.72 -0.30 6.90
C TRP A 20 7.65 -1.39 5.84
N ARG A 21 6.61 -1.35 4.99
CA ARG A 21 6.34 -2.35 3.94
C ARG A 21 6.34 -3.77 4.47
N ALA A 22 7.34 -4.58 4.10
CA ALA A 22 7.49 -5.96 4.53
C ALA A 22 7.92 -6.04 6.01
N GLY A 23 8.61 -5.03 6.54
CA GLY A 23 8.84 -4.93 7.97
C GLY A 23 7.54 -4.70 8.74
N ALA A 24 6.58 -3.97 8.17
CA ALA A 24 5.27 -3.78 8.78
C ALA A 24 4.42 -5.07 8.72
N ASN A 25 4.59 -5.87 7.66
CA ASN A 25 4.05 -7.24 7.60
C ASN A 25 4.56 -8.08 8.78
N VAL A 26 5.88 -8.11 8.96
CA VAL A 26 6.52 -8.83 10.07
C VAL A 26 6.03 -8.30 11.42
N ALA A 27 5.94 -6.99 11.61
CA ALA A 27 5.41 -6.38 12.84
C ALA A 27 3.99 -6.86 13.15
N ALA A 28 3.08 -6.83 12.16
CA ALA A 28 1.71 -7.30 12.32
C ALA A 28 1.64 -8.80 12.65
N VAL A 29 2.42 -9.63 11.95
CA VAL A 29 2.49 -11.08 12.20
C VAL A 29 3.09 -11.38 13.57
N THR A 30 4.10 -10.64 14.02
CA THR A 30 4.65 -10.75 15.38
C THR A 30 3.57 -10.46 16.41
N CYS A 31 2.83 -9.36 16.27
CA CYS A 31 1.74 -9.04 17.19
C CYS A 31 0.66 -10.12 17.23
N GLN A 32 0.27 -10.68 16.08
CA GLN A 32 -0.66 -11.81 16.02
C GLN A 32 -0.09 -13.06 16.70
N THR A 33 1.17 -13.40 16.42
CA THR A 33 1.85 -14.58 16.96
C THR A 33 2.02 -14.50 18.47
N GLU A 34 2.44 -13.35 19.00
CA GLU A 34 2.59 -13.14 20.45
C GLU A 34 1.24 -13.20 21.16
N ARG A 35 0.19 -12.59 20.57
CA ARG A 35 -1.18 -12.70 21.09
C ARG A 35 -1.63 -14.16 21.16
N ASP A 36 -1.42 -14.93 20.11
CA ASP A 36 -1.80 -16.35 20.05
C ASP A 36 -1.01 -17.22 21.05
N ALA A 37 0.25 -16.87 21.29
CA ALA A 37 1.13 -17.58 22.22
C ALA A 37 0.91 -17.20 23.70
N GLY A 38 0.05 -16.20 24.00
CA GLY A 38 -0.06 -15.63 25.34
C GLY A 38 1.22 -14.90 25.78
N GLY A 39 1.97 -14.37 24.80
CA GLY A 39 3.23 -13.65 24.96
C GLY A 39 3.09 -12.35 25.77
N PRO A 40 4.19 -11.62 25.96
CA PRO A 40 4.17 -10.39 26.75
C PRO A 40 3.18 -9.39 26.17
N ALA A 41 2.60 -8.57 27.05
CA ALA A 41 1.74 -7.48 26.62
C ALA A 41 2.53 -6.52 25.70
N MET A 42 1.97 -6.24 24.53
CA MET A 42 2.54 -5.32 23.55
C MET A 42 1.90 -3.94 23.74
N ALA A 43 2.72 -2.89 23.70
CA ALA A 43 2.28 -1.51 23.91
C ALA A 43 1.51 -0.96 22.70
N GLY A 44 1.85 -1.44 21.51
CA GLY A 44 1.23 -1.01 20.26
C GLY A 44 1.96 -1.56 19.04
N GLN A 45 1.42 -1.25 17.85
CA GLN A 45 2.03 -1.54 16.57
C GLN A 45 1.93 -0.33 15.62
N LEU A 46 3.06 0.06 15.01
CA LEU A 46 3.13 1.12 14.01
C LEU A 46 3.41 0.52 12.63
N LEU A 47 2.43 0.58 11.75
CA LEU A 47 2.47 -0.09 10.45
C LEU A 47 2.55 0.94 9.33
N LEU A 48 3.73 1.09 8.71
CA LEU A 48 3.97 2.07 7.66
C LEU A 48 3.86 1.43 6.27
N THR A 49 2.86 1.84 5.51
CA THR A 49 2.50 1.31 4.19
C THR A 49 2.59 -0.22 4.15
N PRO A 50 1.85 -0.92 5.03
CA PRO A 50 2.12 -2.31 5.28
C PRO A 50 1.72 -3.17 4.08
N LEU A 51 2.53 -4.21 3.83
CA LEU A 51 2.14 -5.30 2.94
C LEU A 51 1.31 -6.28 3.75
N THR A 52 0.00 -6.40 3.52
CA THR A 52 -0.89 -7.22 4.37
C THR A 52 -1.66 -8.30 3.63
N ASP A 53 -1.67 -8.25 2.29
CA ASP A 53 -2.21 -9.31 1.44
C ASP A 53 -1.31 -9.50 0.20
N GLY A 54 -1.33 -10.71 -0.36
CA GLY A 54 -0.56 -11.11 -1.54
C GLY A 54 -1.39 -11.33 -2.80
N ASP A 55 -2.67 -10.91 -2.77
CA ASP A 55 -3.59 -11.03 -3.92
C ASP A 55 -3.27 -10.05 -5.06
N MET A 56 -2.72 -8.87 -4.73
CA MET A 56 -2.29 -7.83 -5.68
C MET A 56 -3.35 -7.44 -6.72
N ASN A 57 -4.61 -7.29 -6.28
CA ASN A 57 -5.75 -7.05 -7.16
C ASN A 57 -6.73 -6.00 -6.61
N THR A 58 -6.26 -5.13 -5.71
CA THR A 58 -7.06 -4.03 -5.18
C THR A 58 -7.16 -2.86 -6.18
N PRO A 59 -8.11 -1.93 -6.02
CA PRO A 59 -8.13 -0.70 -6.82
C PRO A 59 -6.80 0.06 -6.77
N ALA A 60 -6.18 0.18 -5.59
CA ALA A 60 -4.86 0.79 -5.44
C ALA A 60 -3.75 0.08 -6.23
N ASP A 61 -3.77 -1.26 -6.30
CA ASP A 61 -2.80 -2.03 -7.10
C ASP A 61 -2.86 -1.61 -8.58
N LEU A 62 -4.07 -1.40 -9.10
CA LEU A 62 -4.31 -1.00 -10.49
C LEU A 62 -4.03 0.49 -10.72
N GLU A 63 -4.51 1.37 -9.84
CA GLU A 63 -4.33 2.83 -9.92
C GLU A 63 -2.86 3.25 -9.83
N ASN A 64 -2.07 2.51 -9.04
CA ASN A 64 -0.67 2.81 -8.75
C ASN A 64 0.29 1.74 -9.31
N ALA A 65 -0.14 1.03 -10.36
CA ALA A 65 0.63 -0.07 -10.94
C ALA A 65 2.01 0.37 -11.47
N GLU A 66 2.14 1.63 -11.90
CA GLU A 66 3.36 2.18 -12.50
C GLU A 66 3.60 3.64 -12.07
N GLY A 67 4.81 4.15 -12.30
CA GLY A 67 5.12 5.59 -12.15
C GLY A 67 5.44 6.08 -10.72
N TYR A 68 5.17 5.30 -9.67
CA TYR A 68 5.33 5.72 -8.27
C TYR A 68 6.40 4.92 -7.49
N VAL A 69 7.51 4.58 -8.16
CA VAL A 69 8.67 3.82 -7.64
C VAL A 69 8.35 2.35 -7.35
N LEU A 70 7.40 2.05 -6.47
CA LEU A 70 6.89 0.70 -6.28
C LEU A 70 5.85 0.40 -7.35
N THR A 71 6.08 -0.62 -8.16
CA THR A 71 5.22 -1.00 -9.30
C THR A 71 4.60 -2.37 -9.09
N ALA A 72 3.54 -2.67 -9.83
CA ALA A 72 2.92 -4.00 -9.86
C ALA A 72 3.93 -5.07 -10.29
N ALA A 73 4.80 -4.78 -11.26
CA ALA A 73 5.86 -5.69 -11.70
C ALA A 73 6.87 -5.99 -10.57
N LEU A 74 7.27 -4.97 -9.80
CA LEU A 74 8.13 -5.17 -8.63
C LEU A 74 7.42 -5.95 -7.52
N MET A 75 6.13 -5.70 -7.29
CA MET A 75 5.34 -6.45 -6.32
C MET A 75 5.25 -7.94 -6.67
N THR A 76 4.95 -8.26 -7.93
CA THR A 76 4.98 -9.64 -8.44
C THR A 76 6.34 -10.28 -8.21
N TRP A 77 7.42 -9.57 -8.59
CA TRP A 77 8.79 -10.07 -8.39
C TRP A 77 9.10 -10.33 -6.91
N PHE A 78 8.75 -9.42 -5.99
CA PHE A 78 8.97 -9.63 -4.55
C PHE A 78 8.20 -10.85 -4.03
N TRP A 79 6.96 -11.02 -4.45
CA TRP A 79 6.14 -12.16 -4.04
C TRP A 79 6.65 -13.48 -4.62
N ASP A 80 7.11 -13.50 -5.87
CA ASP A 80 7.72 -14.68 -6.50
C ASP A 80 8.97 -15.17 -5.74
N HIS A 81 9.73 -14.26 -5.14
CA HIS A 81 10.88 -14.62 -4.28
C HIS A 81 10.49 -15.04 -2.86
N TYR A 82 9.39 -14.50 -2.34
CA TYR A 82 9.01 -14.71 -0.94
C TYR A 82 8.19 -15.99 -0.73
N ALA A 83 7.24 -16.28 -1.62
CA ALA A 83 6.36 -17.42 -1.49
C ALA A 83 5.80 -17.91 -2.84
N ASP A 84 5.57 -19.21 -2.93
CA ASP A 84 4.78 -19.78 -4.01
C ASP A 84 3.33 -19.25 -3.97
N PRO A 85 2.57 -19.33 -5.07
CA PRO A 85 1.22 -18.77 -5.13
C PRO A 85 0.28 -19.26 -4.01
N ALA A 86 0.42 -20.51 -3.57
CA ALA A 86 -0.36 -21.06 -2.47
C ALA A 86 0.01 -20.43 -1.11
N GLY A 87 1.32 -20.22 -0.87
CA GLY A 87 1.85 -19.63 0.34
C GLY A 87 1.52 -18.15 0.53
N ARG A 88 1.26 -17.39 -0.55
CA ARG A 88 0.94 -15.95 -0.45
C ARG A 88 -0.27 -15.68 0.44
N ARG A 89 -1.27 -16.55 0.39
CA ARG A 89 -2.51 -16.41 1.18
C ARG A 89 -2.40 -16.90 2.61
N HIS A 90 -1.27 -17.49 2.99
CA HIS A 90 -1.05 -17.96 4.36
C HIS A 90 -1.04 -16.76 5.33
N PRO A 91 -1.66 -16.83 6.52
CA PRO A 91 -1.74 -15.68 7.44
C PRO A 91 -0.38 -15.08 7.86
N LYS A 92 0.67 -15.89 7.92
CA LYS A 92 2.05 -15.41 8.19
C LYS A 92 2.70 -14.65 7.02
N ALA A 93 2.13 -14.72 5.83
CA ALA A 93 2.52 -13.94 4.66
C ALA A 93 1.53 -12.80 4.40
N SER A 94 0.24 -13.06 4.61
CA SER A 94 -0.87 -12.11 4.45
C SER A 94 -1.62 -11.94 5.77
N PRO A 95 -1.13 -11.11 6.72
CA PRO A 95 -1.73 -10.95 8.04
C PRO A 95 -3.16 -10.41 8.03
N LEU A 96 -3.62 -9.77 6.93
CA LEU A 96 -5.03 -9.43 6.73
C LEU A 96 -5.94 -10.67 6.78
N ARG A 97 -5.43 -11.82 6.34
CA ARG A 97 -6.16 -13.08 6.24
C ARG A 97 -6.12 -13.92 7.53
N ALA A 98 -5.63 -13.37 8.64
CA ALA A 98 -5.70 -14.06 9.93
C ALA A 98 -7.16 -14.35 10.32
N ALA A 99 -7.41 -15.53 10.89
CA ALA A 99 -8.75 -15.97 11.26
C ALA A 99 -9.36 -15.13 12.41
N ASP A 100 -8.52 -14.48 13.21
CA ASP A 100 -8.94 -13.64 14.33
C ASP A 100 -8.04 -12.40 14.43
N GLN A 101 -8.66 -11.22 14.31
CA GLN A 101 -8.03 -9.90 14.42
C GLN A 101 -8.32 -9.22 15.78
N SER A 102 -8.99 -9.92 16.70
CA SER A 102 -9.36 -9.37 18.01
C SER A 102 -8.19 -9.37 18.99
N LYS A 103 -8.26 -8.51 20.01
CA LYS A 103 -7.27 -8.45 21.12
C LYS A 103 -5.81 -8.21 20.65
N LEU A 104 -5.63 -7.66 19.46
CA LEU A 104 -4.34 -7.17 19.00
C LEU A 104 -4.00 -5.86 19.74
N PRO A 105 -2.69 -5.54 19.89
CA PRO A 105 -2.27 -4.30 20.53
C PRO A 105 -2.73 -3.08 19.71
N PRO A 106 -2.85 -1.90 20.36
CA PRO A 106 -3.24 -0.67 19.68
C PRO A 106 -2.42 -0.42 18.42
N ALA A 107 -3.10 -0.11 17.31
CA ALA A 107 -2.44 0.02 16.01
C ALA A 107 -2.56 1.43 15.45
N PHE A 108 -1.47 1.92 14.87
CA PHE A 108 -1.47 3.08 13.99
C PHE A 108 -0.99 2.65 12.60
N VAL A 109 -1.86 2.77 11.60
CA VAL A 109 -1.58 2.37 10.22
C VAL A 109 -1.46 3.61 9.35
N MET A 110 -0.29 3.82 8.76
CA MET A 110 -0.05 4.91 7.82
C MET A 110 0.00 4.35 6.41
N VAL A 111 -0.84 4.81 5.49
CA VAL A 111 -0.78 4.42 4.08
C VAL A 111 -0.44 5.61 3.21
N SER A 112 0.21 5.38 2.08
CA SER A 112 0.55 6.43 1.10
C SER A 112 -0.51 6.48 0.00
N GLN A 113 -0.91 7.68 -0.43
CA GLN A 113 -1.94 7.83 -1.48
C GLN A 113 -1.53 7.15 -2.80
N PHE A 114 -0.28 7.33 -3.22
CA PHE A 114 0.27 6.80 -4.47
C PHE A 114 1.11 5.54 -4.20
N ASN A 115 0.43 4.46 -3.83
CA ASN A 115 1.07 3.21 -3.45
C ASN A 115 0.12 2.04 -3.73
N PRO A 116 0.57 0.97 -4.42
CA PRO A 116 -0.26 -0.21 -4.67
C PRO A 116 -0.76 -0.86 -3.37
N LEU A 117 0.00 -0.79 -2.27
CA LEU A 117 -0.35 -1.38 -0.98
C LEU A 117 -1.37 -0.58 -0.16
N ARG A 118 -1.88 0.54 -0.70
CA ARG A 118 -2.74 1.48 0.05
C ARG A 118 -3.99 0.78 0.57
N ASP A 119 -4.72 0.10 -0.30
CA ASP A 119 -6.04 -0.45 0.03
C ASP A 119 -5.91 -1.67 0.94
N ASP A 120 -4.88 -2.51 0.74
CA ASP A 120 -4.57 -3.62 1.65
C ASP A 120 -4.30 -3.14 3.08
N GLY A 121 -3.48 -2.09 3.23
CA GLY A 121 -3.19 -1.51 4.54
C GLY A 121 -4.44 -0.93 5.22
N ILE A 122 -5.32 -0.26 4.45
CA ILE A 122 -6.61 0.23 4.95
C ILE A 122 -7.50 -0.95 5.37
N ALA A 123 -7.61 -1.99 4.55
CA ALA A 123 -8.41 -3.17 4.84
C ALA A 123 -7.93 -3.87 6.12
N CYS A 124 -6.61 -3.94 6.36
CA CYS A 124 -6.05 -4.46 7.60
C CYS A 124 -6.46 -3.62 8.82
N ALA A 125 -6.38 -2.29 8.73
CA ALA A 125 -6.82 -1.40 9.79
C ALA A 125 -8.32 -1.55 10.09
N GLN A 126 -9.14 -1.64 9.03
CA GLN A 126 -10.58 -1.85 9.13
C GLN A 126 -10.92 -3.21 9.76
N ALA A 127 -10.21 -4.27 9.41
CA ALA A 127 -10.41 -5.60 9.99
C ALA A 127 -10.13 -5.62 11.49
N MET A 128 -9.04 -4.97 11.93
CA MET A 128 -8.73 -4.83 13.37
C MET A 128 -9.78 -3.99 14.10
N ALA A 129 -10.23 -2.89 13.50
CA ALA A 129 -11.27 -2.04 14.08
C ALA A 129 -12.63 -2.78 14.19
N ALA A 130 -13.01 -3.54 13.15
CA ALA A 130 -14.21 -4.37 13.15
C ALA A 130 -14.17 -5.48 14.20
N ALA A 131 -12.97 -5.98 14.54
CA ALA A 131 -12.76 -6.93 15.64
C ALA A 131 -12.71 -6.26 17.03
N GLY A 132 -12.98 -4.96 17.14
CA GLY A 132 -13.03 -4.20 18.39
C GLY A 132 -11.68 -3.68 18.88
N GLY A 133 -10.62 -3.75 18.06
CA GLY A 133 -9.29 -3.27 18.40
C GLY A 133 -9.16 -1.74 18.39
N PRO A 134 -8.32 -1.15 19.27
CA PRO A 134 -8.03 0.28 19.23
C PRO A 134 -7.08 0.61 18.07
N VAL A 135 -7.66 0.94 16.91
CA VAL A 135 -6.91 1.19 15.67
C VAL A 135 -7.20 2.56 15.11
N GLN A 136 -6.14 3.22 14.65
CA GLN A 136 -6.19 4.45 13.88
C GLN A 136 -5.46 4.24 12.56
N TRP A 137 -5.93 4.88 11.50
CA TRP A 137 -5.19 4.92 10.24
C TRP A 137 -5.30 6.28 9.55
N CYS A 138 -4.29 6.58 8.74
CA CYS A 138 -4.19 7.82 7.97
C CYS A 138 -3.69 7.54 6.56
N THR A 139 -4.26 8.26 5.59
CA THR A 139 -3.73 8.32 4.22
C THR A 139 -2.85 9.55 4.06
N ALA A 140 -1.55 9.34 3.87
CA ALA A 140 -0.57 10.34 3.50
C ALA A 140 -0.80 10.81 2.06
N ARG A 141 -1.58 11.88 1.91
CA ARG A 141 -1.89 12.50 0.62
C ARG A 141 -0.63 13.07 -0.04
N GLY A 142 -0.46 12.81 -1.33
CA GLY A 142 0.70 13.22 -2.11
C GLY A 142 1.96 12.36 -1.91
N HIS A 143 1.92 11.38 -0.99
CA HIS A 143 3.09 10.53 -0.71
C HIS A 143 3.07 9.25 -1.54
N THR A 144 4.26 8.81 -1.93
CA THR A 144 4.50 7.50 -2.57
C THR A 144 4.91 6.46 -1.54
N HIS A 145 5.11 5.21 -1.97
CA HIS A 145 5.58 4.12 -1.11
C HIS A 145 6.89 4.44 -0.36
N THR A 146 7.84 5.10 -1.02
CA THR A 146 9.20 5.36 -0.51
C THR A 146 9.34 6.68 0.23
N ALA A 147 8.30 7.51 0.29
CA ALA A 147 8.38 8.84 0.91
C ALA A 147 8.84 8.79 2.39
N TRP A 148 8.55 7.69 3.08
CA TRP A 148 8.93 7.47 4.48
C TRP A 148 10.43 7.34 4.70
N THR A 149 11.16 6.74 3.75
CA THR A 149 12.61 6.57 3.81
C THR A 149 13.36 7.76 3.22
N MET A 150 12.68 8.61 2.45
CA MET A 150 13.21 9.83 1.84
C MET A 150 13.13 11.03 2.80
N VAL A 151 13.69 10.86 4.01
CA VAL A 151 13.80 11.93 5.03
C VAL A 151 14.58 13.11 4.44
N ASP A 152 14.14 14.33 4.76
CA ASP A 152 14.66 15.62 4.25
C ASP A 152 14.60 15.85 2.72
N VAL A 153 14.17 14.84 1.95
CA VAL A 153 13.90 14.98 0.51
C VAL A 153 12.41 15.26 0.27
N VAL A 154 11.52 14.55 0.97
CA VAL A 154 10.07 14.78 0.90
C VAL A 154 9.63 15.61 2.10
N VAL A 155 9.64 16.93 1.91
CA VAL A 155 9.36 17.93 2.96
C VAL A 155 7.96 17.77 3.56
N SER A 156 6.97 17.35 2.77
CA SER A 156 5.58 17.14 3.22
C SER A 156 5.39 15.99 4.22
N GLY A 157 6.45 15.25 4.57
CA GLY A 157 6.38 14.11 5.50
C GLY A 157 6.52 14.48 6.98
N GLU A 158 6.98 15.69 7.32
CA GLU A 158 7.28 16.08 8.70
C GLU A 158 6.07 15.94 9.65
N GLY A 159 4.92 16.53 9.27
CA GLY A 159 3.71 16.45 10.09
C GLY A 159 3.23 15.01 10.33
N LEU A 160 3.34 14.16 9.30
CA LEU A 160 2.97 12.75 9.40
C LEU A 160 3.93 11.98 10.31
N ARG A 161 5.22 12.33 10.33
CA ARG A 161 6.19 11.77 11.30
C ARG A 161 5.87 12.17 12.74
N ALA A 162 5.43 13.41 12.96
CA ALA A 162 4.95 13.83 14.27
C ALA A 162 3.71 13.02 14.71
N GLU A 163 2.76 12.78 13.81
CA GLU A 163 1.58 11.94 14.10
C GLU A 163 1.96 10.49 14.45
N MET A 164 2.91 9.89 13.72
CA MET A 164 3.42 8.54 14.04
C MET A 164 4.04 8.50 15.44
N ALA A 165 4.81 9.52 15.81
CA ALA A 165 5.44 9.61 17.12
C ALA A 165 4.42 9.84 18.24
N ASP A 166 3.39 10.66 18.01
CA ASP A 166 2.30 10.89 18.97
C ASP A 166 1.48 9.62 19.22
N ALA A 167 1.21 8.85 18.16
CA ALA A 167 0.53 7.57 18.26
C ALA A 167 1.32 6.58 19.15
N LEU A 168 2.63 6.47 18.94
CA LEU A 168 3.51 5.63 19.78
C LEU A 168 3.58 6.11 21.24
N ARG A 169 3.44 7.40 21.50
CA ARG A 169 3.39 7.97 22.87
C ARG A 169 2.03 7.78 23.55
N GLY A 170 1.03 7.21 22.87
CA GLY A 170 -0.33 7.10 23.39
C GLY A 170 -1.08 8.45 23.47
N SER A 171 -0.57 9.49 22.80
CA SER A 171 -1.18 10.83 22.75
C SER A 171 -2.17 10.88 21.57
N SER A 172 -3.39 10.41 21.79
CA SER A 172 -4.34 10.14 20.71
C SER A 172 -5.20 11.36 20.31
N ARG A 173 -4.74 12.12 19.30
CA ARG A 173 -5.61 12.78 18.30
C ARG A 173 -4.86 12.91 16.95
N PRO A 174 -4.98 11.94 16.02
CA PRO A 174 -4.44 12.11 14.68
C PRO A 174 -5.07 13.34 14.02
N ARG A 175 -4.23 14.16 13.37
CA ARG A 175 -4.66 15.37 12.66
C ARG A 175 -5.05 15.05 11.22
N CYS A 176 -4.52 13.95 10.69
CA CYS A 176 -4.99 13.33 9.47
C CYS A 176 -6.40 12.77 9.67
N ARG A 177 -7.39 13.35 8.98
CA ARG A 177 -8.76 12.84 9.01
C ARG A 177 -8.80 11.44 8.38
N PRO A 178 -9.38 10.42 9.02
CA PRO A 178 -9.73 9.20 8.33
C PRO A 178 -10.70 9.59 7.20
N GLU A 179 -10.32 9.29 5.97
CA GLU A 179 -11.17 9.58 4.83
C GLU A 179 -12.37 8.63 4.90
N HIS A 180 -13.56 9.18 5.15
CA HIS A 180 -14.80 8.47 4.88
C HIS A 180 -14.98 8.47 3.36
N ASP A 181 -14.87 7.26 2.81
CA ASP A 181 -15.20 6.79 1.46
C ASP A 181 -15.73 7.84 0.43
N PRO A 182 -14.93 8.23 -0.58
CA PRO A 182 -15.39 9.09 -1.67
C PRO A 182 -16.33 8.35 -2.65
N VAL A 183 -16.48 7.02 -2.57
CA VAL A 183 -17.34 6.25 -3.49
C VAL A 183 -18.84 6.54 -3.28
N ALA A 184 -19.25 7.00 -2.09
CA ALA A 184 -20.64 7.40 -1.84
C ALA A 184 -21.02 8.75 -2.51
N ALA A 185 -20.06 9.63 -2.82
CA ALA A 185 -20.33 10.96 -3.37
C ALA A 185 -20.56 10.96 -4.90
N SER A 186 -20.26 9.86 -5.60
CA SER A 186 -20.38 9.76 -7.06
C SER A 186 -21.62 8.98 -7.52
N ARG A 187 -22.79 9.24 -6.92
CA ARG A 187 -24.10 8.91 -7.54
C ARG A 187 -24.74 10.14 -8.16
N ARG A 188 -24.05 10.76 -9.12
CA ARG A 188 -24.66 11.59 -10.17
C ARG A 188 -23.64 11.79 -11.29
N PRO A 189 -23.83 11.21 -12.48
CA PRO A 189 -23.04 11.64 -13.62
C PRO A 189 -23.38 13.11 -13.93
N PRO A 190 -22.40 13.97 -14.27
CA PRO A 190 -22.71 15.28 -14.80
C PRO A 190 -23.44 15.09 -16.13
N ALA A 191 -24.56 15.79 -16.31
CA ALA A 191 -25.27 15.83 -17.57
C ALA A 191 -24.35 16.41 -18.65
N LEU A 192 -23.79 15.55 -19.49
CA LEU A 192 -23.14 15.94 -20.74
C LEU A 192 -24.21 16.53 -21.65
N SER A 193 -24.34 17.85 -21.62
CA SER A 193 -25.05 18.61 -22.64
C SER A 193 -24.31 18.40 -23.97
N ARG A 194 -24.85 17.54 -24.83
CA ARG A 194 -24.41 17.40 -26.22
C ARG A 194 -24.87 18.64 -26.99
N GLN A 195 -23.96 19.58 -27.24
CA GLN A 195 -24.14 20.46 -28.39
C GLN A 195 -23.73 19.72 -29.67
N PRO A 196 -24.54 19.74 -30.74
CA PRO A 196 -24.13 19.16 -32.02
C PRO A 196 -23.14 20.11 -32.70
N SER A 197 -21.89 19.65 -32.86
CA SER A 197 -20.92 20.32 -33.73
C SER A 197 -21.30 20.07 -35.18
N ALA A 198 -21.67 21.14 -35.90
CA ALA A 198 -21.90 21.12 -37.34
C ALA A 198 -20.58 20.88 -38.07
N ALA A 199 -20.41 19.69 -38.65
CA ALA A 199 -19.36 19.42 -39.62
C ALA A 199 -19.89 19.75 -41.02
N SER A 200 -19.28 20.73 -41.69
CA SER A 200 -19.42 20.92 -43.14
C SER A 200 -18.33 20.12 -43.87
N PRO A 201 -18.62 19.46 -45.00
CA PRO A 201 -17.67 18.61 -45.69
C PRO A 201 -16.82 19.41 -46.69
N GLN A 202 -15.52 19.13 -46.73
CA GLN A 202 -14.62 19.54 -47.81
C GLN A 202 -14.10 18.27 -48.51
N PRO A 203 -14.15 18.18 -49.85
CA PRO A 203 -13.69 17.01 -50.58
C PRO A 203 -12.28 17.24 -51.14
N SER A 204 -11.39 16.26 -51.00
CA SER A 204 -10.26 16.15 -51.93
C SER A 204 -9.61 14.77 -51.86
N ALA A 205 -9.76 14.07 -52.98
CA ALA A 205 -9.06 12.83 -53.30
C ALA A 205 -7.57 13.10 -53.53
N VAL A 206 -6.69 12.27 -52.95
CA VAL A 206 -5.36 12.01 -53.52
C VAL A 206 -5.02 10.53 -53.38
N ARG A 207 -4.81 9.94 -54.56
CA ARG A 207 -4.30 8.63 -54.94
C ARG A 207 -3.20 8.07 -54.01
N ARG A 208 -3.34 6.81 -53.60
CA ARG A 208 -2.22 5.97 -53.11
C ARG A 208 -1.61 5.21 -54.29
N GLN A 209 -0.33 5.40 -54.56
CA GLN A 209 0.52 4.44 -55.29
C GLN A 209 1.34 3.65 -54.26
N PRO A 210 1.52 2.33 -54.41
CA PRO A 210 2.46 1.57 -53.59
C PRO A 210 3.89 1.67 -54.14
N PRO A 211 4.93 1.68 -53.28
CA PRO A 211 6.32 1.67 -53.72
C PRO A 211 6.75 0.29 -54.23
N ALA A 212 7.57 0.28 -55.27
CA ALA A 212 8.19 -0.90 -55.86
C ALA A 212 9.25 -1.50 -54.91
N LEU A 213 9.15 -2.80 -54.66
CA LEU A 213 10.15 -3.59 -53.94
C LEU A 213 11.31 -3.94 -54.89
N SER A 214 12.49 -3.38 -54.62
CA SER A 214 13.76 -3.77 -55.24
C SER A 214 14.28 -5.05 -54.57
N ARG A 215 14.52 -6.12 -55.36
CA ARG A 215 15.25 -7.32 -54.90
C ARG A 215 16.77 -7.12 -55.12
N PRO A 216 17.64 -7.45 -54.16
CA PRO A 216 19.07 -7.62 -54.43
C PRO A 216 19.37 -9.04 -54.95
N PRO A 217 20.51 -9.25 -55.65
CA PRO A 217 20.82 -10.50 -56.35
C PRO A 217 21.35 -11.61 -55.43
N SER A 218 21.19 -12.84 -55.93
CA SER A 218 21.59 -14.11 -55.33
C SER A 218 23.10 -14.25 -55.15
N ALA A 219 23.50 -14.68 -53.96
CA ALA A 219 24.83 -15.21 -53.68
C ALA A 219 25.00 -16.59 -54.34
N GLY A 220 26.02 -16.73 -55.18
CA GLY A 220 26.54 -18.00 -55.66
C GLY A 220 28.04 -18.04 -55.44
N ARG A 221 28.49 -18.95 -54.57
CA ARG A 221 29.86 -19.45 -54.39
C ARG A 221 29.76 -20.98 -54.41
N PRO A 222 30.83 -21.75 -54.69
CA PRO A 222 32.25 -21.43 -54.54
C PRO A 222 32.96 -20.99 -55.81
#